data_AF-A0A9K3M1T6-F1
#
_entry.id   AF-A0A9K3M1T6-F1
#
_cell.length_a   1.000
_cell.length_b   1.000
_cell.length_c   1.000
_cell.angle_alpha   90.00
_cell.angle_beta   90.00
_cell.angle_gamma   90.00
#
_symmetry.space_group_name_H-M   'P 1'
#
loop_
_entity.id
_entity.type
_entity.pdbx_description
1 polymer ?
#
loop_
_entity_poly.entity_id
_entity_poly.type
_entity_poly.pdbx_seq_one_letter_code
_entity_poly.pdbx_strand_id
1 'polypeptide(L)' 'MKFASFVSPFLSFLAGGLLLFLSASRASLVDAIEVGQSLPSDLTLHFGFPPEEISLNDRFKGKSVLLIGLPGAFTPT' A
#
# COMPACT_ATOMS: atom_id res chain seq x y z
N MET A 1 26.54 -20.56 -47.40
CA MET A 1 27.30 -19.56 -46.62
C MET A 1 26.45 -19.22 -45.41
N LYS A 2 26.84 -19.67 -44.22
CA LYS A 2 26.02 -19.74 -43.00
C LYS A 2 26.67 -18.80 -41.98
N PHE A 3 26.15 -17.60 -41.85
CA PHE A 3 26.63 -16.58 -40.90
C PHE A 3 25.54 -16.28 -39.87
N ALA A 4 25.99 -16.12 -38.63
CA ALA A 4 25.28 -15.54 -37.49
C ALA A 4 24.17 -16.39 -36.84
N SER A 5 24.59 -17.32 -35.96
CA SER A 5 23.81 -17.78 -34.82
C SER A 5 24.77 -18.09 -33.68
N PHE A 6 25.38 -17.05 -33.12
CA PHE A 6 26.14 -17.13 -31.87
C PHE A 6 25.89 -15.86 -31.06
N VAL A 7 24.62 -15.67 -30.69
CA VAL A 7 24.25 -14.72 -29.65
C VAL A 7 24.74 -15.33 -28.34
N SER A 8 25.72 -14.67 -27.74
CA SER A 8 26.43 -15.14 -26.56
C SER A 8 25.49 -15.27 -25.35
N PRO A 9 25.54 -16.37 -24.58
CA PRO A 9 24.72 -16.55 -23.36
C PRO A 9 25.05 -15.54 -22.26
N PHE A 10 26.17 -14.81 -22.41
CA PHE A 10 26.63 -13.77 -21.50
C PHE A 10 25.74 -12.52 -21.52
N LEU A 11 25.10 -12.20 -22.66
CA LEU A 11 24.27 -11.01 -22.80
C LEU A 11 22.86 -11.20 -22.21
N SER A 12 22.38 -12.45 -22.13
CA SER A 12 21.09 -12.78 -21.51
C SER A 12 21.15 -12.77 -19.98
N PHE A 13 22.31 -13.05 -19.38
CA PHE A 13 22.50 -12.97 -17.92
C PHE A 13 22.52 -11.53 -17.41
N LEU A 14 23.05 -10.58 -18.20
CA LEU A 14 23.08 -9.15 -17.84
C LEU A 14 21.67 -8.53 -17.88
N ALA A 15 20.82 -8.96 -18.81
CA ALA A 15 19.43 -8.50 -18.92
C ALA A 15 18.52 -9.09 -17.81
N GLY A 16 18.75 -10.34 -17.42
CA GLY A 16 18.00 -10.99 -16.34
C GLY A 16 18.28 -10.39 -14.95
N GLY A 17 19.51 -9.97 -14.69
CA GLY A 17 19.89 -9.33 -13.42
C GLY A 17 19.29 -7.92 -13.24
N LEU A 18 19.08 -7.18 -14.33
CA LEU A 18 18.57 -5.80 -14.27
C LEU A 18 17.05 -5.73 -14.03
N LEU A 19 16.29 -6.74 -14.47
CA LEU A 19 14.85 -6.84 -14.22
C LEU A 19 14.50 -7.20 -12.76
N LEU A 20 15.42 -7.85 -12.04
CA LEU A 20 15.24 -8.20 -10.62
C LEU A 20 15.52 -7.04 -9.66
N PHE A 21 16.15 -5.95 -10.13
CA PHE A 21 16.40 -4.76 -9.32
C PHE A 21 15.27 -3.71 -9.39
N LEU A 22 14.32 -3.84 -10.32
CA LEU A 22 13.27 -2.83 -10.53
C LEU A 22 12.00 -3.07 -9.71
N SER A 23 11.89 -4.19 -8.99
CA SER A 23 10.87 -4.39 -7.96
C SER A 23 11.30 -3.78 -6.62
N ALA A 24 11.86 -2.56 -6.66
CA ALA A 24 12.02 -1.75 -5.48
C ALA A 24 10.61 -1.36 -5.01
N SER A 25 10.25 -1.88 -3.83
CA SER A 25 8.99 -1.59 -3.15
C SER A 25 8.63 -0.12 -3.28
N ARG A 26 7.52 0.17 -3.97
CA ARG A 26 6.87 1.47 -3.91
C ARG A 26 6.26 1.62 -2.52
N ALA A 27 7.09 1.93 -1.53
CA ALA A 27 6.60 2.60 -0.34
C ALA A 27 6.15 3.98 -0.80
N SER A 28 4.87 4.11 -1.16
CA SER A 28 4.24 5.42 -1.25
C SER A 28 4.35 6.02 0.15
N LEU A 29 5.03 7.15 0.27
CA LEU A 29 4.88 7.99 1.44
C LEU A 29 3.38 8.22 1.60
N VAL A 30 2.83 7.85 2.76
CA VAL A 30 1.42 8.07 3.08
C VAL A 30 1.25 9.58 3.09
N ASP A 31 0.66 10.12 2.02
CA ASP A 31 0.34 11.53 1.98
C ASP A 31 -0.68 11.80 3.08
N ALA A 32 -0.41 12.79 3.92
CA ALA A 32 -1.34 13.14 4.97
C ALA A 32 -2.62 13.68 4.31
N ILE A 33 -3.79 13.24 4.77
CA ILE A 33 -5.06 13.76 4.27
C ILE A 33 -5.11 15.27 4.55
N GLU A 34 -5.18 16.06 3.47
CA GLU A 34 -5.31 17.50 3.55
C GLU A 34 -6.78 17.93 3.75
N VAL A 35 -6.98 19.15 4.24
CA VAL A 35 -8.32 19.73 4.39
C VAL A 35 -9.01 19.82 3.03
N GLY A 36 -10.24 19.31 2.97
CA GLY A 36 -11.03 19.25 1.73
C GLY A 36 -10.91 17.93 0.98
N GLN A 37 -9.95 17.08 1.32
CA GLN A 37 -9.89 15.71 0.81
C GLN A 37 -10.91 14.82 1.53
N SER A 38 -11.48 13.88 0.79
CA SER A 38 -12.36 12.86 1.34
C SER A 38 -11.56 11.63 1.76
N LEU A 39 -12.06 10.90 2.76
CA LEU A 39 -11.50 9.60 3.13
C LEU A 39 -11.71 8.59 2.00
N PRO A 40 -10.79 7.62 1.82
CA PRO A 40 -10.97 6.52 0.88
C PRO A 40 -12.24 5.71 1.18
N SER A 41 -12.97 5.31 0.13
CA SER A 41 -14.28 4.67 0.28
C SER A 41 -14.22 3.20 0.68
N ASP A 42 -13.08 2.55 0.50
CA ASP A 42 -12.79 1.14 0.75
C ASP A 42 -12.24 0.88 2.17
N LEU A 43 -12.22 1.90 3.03
CA LEU A 43 -11.64 1.83 4.36
C LEU A 43 -12.61 1.17 5.37
N THR A 44 -12.14 0.10 6.01
CA THR A 44 -12.91 -0.71 6.96
C THR A 44 -12.30 -0.66 8.36
N LEU A 45 -13.13 -0.44 9.38
CA LEU A 45 -12.76 -0.46 10.78
C LEU A 45 -13.06 -1.83 11.39
N HIS A 46 -12.02 -2.51 11.88
CA HIS A 46 -12.19 -3.70 12.70
C HIS A 46 -12.36 -3.29 14.17
N PHE A 47 -13.52 -3.61 14.78
CA PHE A 47 -13.85 -3.17 16.13
C PHE A 47 -14.36 -4.32 17.01
N GLY A 48 -13.98 -4.29 18.30
CA GLY A 48 -14.48 -5.24 19.31
C GLY A 48 -13.69 -6.56 19.42
N PHE A 49 -14.23 -7.48 20.22
CA PHE A 49 -13.72 -8.85 20.37
C PHE A 49 -14.91 -9.82 20.59
N PRO A 50 -15.28 -10.68 19.63
CA PRO A 50 -14.64 -10.90 18.33
C PRO A 50 -14.73 -9.67 17.39
N PRO A 51 -13.77 -9.49 16.47
CA PRO A 51 -13.72 -8.30 15.62
C PRO A 51 -14.86 -8.29 14.59
N GLU A 52 -15.57 -7.16 14.51
CA GLU A 52 -16.56 -6.86 13.49
C GLU A 52 -15.97 -5.92 12.42
N GLU A 53 -16.35 -6.10 11.16
CA GLU A 53 -15.96 -5.25 10.03
C GLU A 53 -17.00 -4.14 9.80
N ILE A 54 -16.57 -2.88 9.95
CA ILE A 54 -17.46 -1.72 9.85
C ILE A 54 -16.98 -0.76 8.76
N SER A 55 -17.83 -0.50 7.77
CA SER A 55 -17.62 0.56 6.76
C SER A 55 -17.59 1.93 7.40
N LEU A 56 -16.51 2.70 7.18
CA LEU A 56 -16.39 4.05 7.72
C LEU A 56 -17.39 5.02 7.08
N ASN A 57 -17.69 4.86 5.79
CA ASN A 57 -18.69 5.68 5.10
C ASN A 57 -20.06 5.58 5.77
N ASP A 58 -20.49 4.36 6.07
CA ASP A 58 -21.77 4.13 6.74
C ASP A 58 -21.73 4.63 8.18
N ARG A 59 -20.59 4.43 8.87
CA ARG A 59 -20.41 4.88 10.24
C ARG A 59 -20.47 6.40 10.38
N PHE A 60 -19.92 7.13 9.41
CA PHE A 60 -19.76 8.60 9.42
C PHE A 60 -20.92 9.35 8.76
N LYS A 61 -21.80 8.66 8.02
CA LYS A 61 -22.94 9.26 7.31
C LYS A 61 -23.78 10.17 8.22
N GLY A 62 -23.91 11.44 7.81
CA GLY A 62 -24.71 12.44 8.52
C GLY A 62 -24.13 12.93 9.85
N LYS A 63 -22.84 12.65 10.13
CA LYS A 63 -22.17 13.04 11.38
C LYS A 63 -20.94 13.88 11.10
N SER A 64 -20.69 14.86 11.96
CA SER A 64 -19.37 15.47 12.11
C SER A 64 -18.53 14.56 13.00
N VAL A 65 -17.39 14.10 12.51
CA VAL A 65 -16.57 13.07 13.18
C VAL A 65 -15.16 13.58 13.43
N LEU A 66 -14.64 13.30 14.62
CA LEU A 66 -13.23 13.47 14.98
C LEU A 66 -12.54 12.11 14.94
N LEU A 67 -11.57 11.93 14.03
CA LEU A 67 -10.77 10.73 13.90
C LEU A 67 -9.35 10.99 14.41
N ILE A 68 -8.94 10.29 15.46
CA ILE A 68 -7.62 10.45 16.09
C ILE A 68 -6.95 9.08 16.15
N GLY A 69 -5.71 8.98 15.68
CA GLY A 69 -4.86 7.80 15.86
C GLY A 69 -3.99 7.97 17.11
N LEU A 70 -4.13 7.06 18.07
CA LEU A 70 -3.26 7.01 19.26
C LEU A 70 -2.27 5.83 19.14
N PRO A 71 -0.99 6.03 19.48
CA PRO A 71 0.01 4.97 19.40
C PRO A 71 -0.18 3.97 20.54
N GLY A 72 -0.52 2.73 20.17
CA GLY A 72 -0.69 1.62 21.10
C GLY A 72 -2.02 1.64 21.87
N ALA A 73 -2.68 0.49 21.97
CA ALA A 73 -3.96 0.36 22.67
C ALA A 73 -3.81 0.18 24.21
N PHE A 74 -2.61 -0.16 24.69
CA PHE A 74 -2.31 -0.47 26.10
C PHE A 74 -1.06 0.25 26.61
N THR A 75 -0.74 1.41 26.04
CA THR A 75 0.35 2.24 26.55
C THR A 75 -0.09 2.86 27.88
N PRO A 76 0.72 2.78 28.96
CA PRO A 76 0.38 3.40 30.23
C PRO A 76 0.39 4.92 30.06
N THR A 77 -0.75 5.56 30.29
CA THR A 77 -0.88 7.02 30.41
C THR A 77 -0.37 7.50 31.75
#